data_AF-A0A1B9I2Z5-F1
#
_entry.id   AF-A0A1B9I2Z5-F1
#
_cell.length_a   1.000
_cell.length_b   1.000
_cell.length_c   1.000
_cell.angle_alpha   90.00
_cell.angle_beta   90.00
_cell.angle_gamma   90.00
#
_symmetry.space_group_name_H-M   'P 1'
#
loop_
_entity.id
_entity.type
_entity.pdbx_description
1 polymer ?
#
loop_
_entity_poly.entity_id
_entity_poly.type
_entity_poly.pdbx_seq_one_letter_code
_entity_poly.pdbx_strand_id
1 'polypeptide(L)'
;MGLFNLFNGYLVAAGLAFYPPQAEVSWKFWLGVGGWALGFFANVYHDEMLNDLRRQPGERLINHHLPEDDDPKAGRYKIPRGGLFKFVSFPNYLSEWIEWSFYALAATSNPLIPLPPISQLRLQAGLRGSLVKVIAKTWWPSYLLHPAWMFVLAEIASMLPRALRGHRWYKEKFSNYPKERKAVIPGLL
;
A
#
# COMPACT_ATOMS: atom_id res chain seq x y z
N MET A 1 -7.37 -6.75 11.96
CA MET A 1 -7.30 -7.10 10.53
C MET A 1 -8.68 -7.27 9.91
N GLY A 2 -9.55 -8.15 10.40
CA GLY A 2 -10.85 -8.43 9.75
C GLY A 2 -11.77 -7.21 9.54
N LEU A 3 -11.91 -6.33 10.53
CA LEU A 3 -12.80 -5.17 10.44
C LEU A 3 -12.35 -4.15 9.38
N PHE A 4 -11.05 -3.85 9.33
CA PHE A 4 -10.49 -2.95 8.33
C PHE A 4 -10.72 -3.49 6.92
N ASN A 5 -10.42 -4.77 6.67
CA ASN A 5 -10.59 -5.38 5.36
C ASN A 5 -12.07 -5.41 4.92
N LEU A 6 -13.00 -5.66 5.85
CA LEU A 6 -14.43 -5.64 5.56
C LEU A 6 -14.88 -4.25 5.09
N PHE A 7 -14.55 -3.20 5.86
CA PHE A 7 -14.91 -1.83 5.50
C PHE A 7 -14.19 -1.36 4.24
N ASN A 8 -12.89 -1.61 4.13
CA ASN A 8 -12.09 -1.21 2.97
C ASN A 8 -12.60 -1.89 1.69
N GLY A 9 -12.83 -3.21 1.74
CA GLY A 9 -13.38 -3.96 0.62
C GLY A 9 -14.75 -3.46 0.20
N TYR A 10 -15.64 -3.22 1.17
CA TYR A 10 -16.95 -2.62 0.91
C TYR A 10 -16.84 -1.23 0.27
N LEU A 11 -16.00 -0.35 0.80
CA LEU A 11 -15.83 1.02 0.29
C LEU A 11 -15.24 1.04 -1.12
N VAL A 12 -14.23 0.22 -1.39
CA VAL A 12 -13.63 0.09 -2.73
C VAL A 12 -14.65 -0.46 -3.73
N ALA A 13 -15.41 -1.50 -3.36
CA ALA A 13 -16.47 -2.05 -4.21
C ALA A 13 -17.59 -1.04 -4.46
N ALA A 14 -18.06 -0.34 -3.43
CA ALA A 14 -19.06 0.72 -3.56
C ALA A 14 -18.55 1.88 -4.42
N GLY A 15 -17.28 2.27 -4.26
CA GLY A 15 -16.61 3.26 -5.11
C GLY A 15 -16.68 2.88 -6.58
N LEU A 16 -16.28 1.64 -6.92
CA LEU A 16 -16.35 1.13 -8.29
C LEU A 16 -17.78 1.03 -8.83
N ALA A 17 -18.75 0.66 -8.01
CA ALA A 17 -20.14 0.47 -8.44
C ALA A 17 -20.87 1.80 -8.67
N PHE A 18 -20.70 2.77 -7.78
CA PHE A 18 -21.42 4.05 -7.82
C PHE A 18 -20.64 5.17 -8.52
N TYR A 19 -19.32 5.07 -8.57
CA TYR A 19 -18.43 6.00 -9.26
C TYR A 19 -17.50 5.25 -10.22
N PRO A 20 -18.09 4.51 -11.20
CA PRO A 20 -17.30 3.73 -12.12
C PRO A 20 -16.39 4.64 -12.98
N PRO A 21 -15.28 4.12 -13.51
CA PRO A 21 -14.46 4.85 -14.45
C PRO A 21 -15.33 5.34 -15.63
N GLN A 22 -15.41 6.67 -15.82
CA GLN A 22 -16.38 7.34 -16.68
C GLN A 22 -16.08 7.27 -18.21
N ALA A 23 -15.66 6.10 -18.71
CA ALA A 23 -15.24 5.84 -20.10
C ALA A 23 -13.86 6.43 -20.47
N GLU A 24 -12.99 5.83 -21.27
CA GLU A 24 -12.96 4.56 -22.01
C GLU A 24 -11.82 3.69 -21.44
N VAL A 25 -11.64 2.46 -21.92
CA VAL A 25 -10.39 1.69 -21.72
C VAL A 25 -9.25 2.47 -22.41
N SER A 26 -8.75 3.50 -21.73
CA SER A 26 -7.70 4.38 -22.21
C SER A 26 -6.34 3.78 -21.90
N TRP A 27 -5.28 4.34 -22.48
CA TRP A 27 -3.91 3.94 -22.15
C TRP A 27 -3.61 4.07 -20.64
N LYS A 28 -4.31 4.97 -19.91
CA LYS A 28 -4.18 5.10 -18.44
C LYS A 28 -4.70 3.88 -17.70
N PHE A 29 -5.78 3.27 -18.19
CA PHE A 29 -6.30 2.03 -17.63
C PHE A 29 -5.28 0.90 -17.80
N TRP A 30 -4.75 0.71 -19.00
CA TRP A 30 -3.74 -0.31 -19.26
C TRP A 30 -2.40 -0.04 -18.57
N LEU A 31 -2.02 1.23 -18.42
CA LEU A 31 -0.90 1.61 -17.57
C LEU A 31 -1.18 1.20 -16.11
N GLY A 32 -2.39 1.44 -15.62
CA GLY A 32 -2.88 0.96 -14.32
C GLY A 32 -2.78 -0.55 -14.17
N VAL A 33 -3.30 -1.32 -15.12
CA VAL A 33 -3.21 -2.79 -15.09
C VAL A 33 -1.77 -3.28 -15.15
N GLY A 34 -0.93 -2.72 -16.03
CA GLY A 34 0.47 -3.10 -16.17
C GLY A 34 1.30 -2.77 -14.92
N GLY A 35 1.09 -1.59 -14.34
CA GLY A 35 1.74 -1.19 -13.10
C GLY A 35 1.25 -1.99 -11.88
N TRP A 36 -0.04 -2.31 -11.82
CA TRP A 36 -0.60 -3.21 -10.81
C TRP A 36 0.06 -4.59 -10.90
N ALA A 37 0.10 -5.19 -12.09
CA ALA A 37 0.71 -6.49 -12.30
C ALA A 37 2.20 -6.50 -11.93
N LEU A 38 2.94 -5.46 -12.33
CA LEU A 38 4.35 -5.30 -11.94
C LEU A 38 4.50 -5.23 -10.41
N GLY A 39 3.69 -4.43 -9.73
CA GLY A 39 3.68 -4.33 -8.28
C GLY A 39 3.35 -5.66 -7.60
N PHE A 40 2.30 -6.35 -8.07
CA PHE A 40 1.87 -7.65 -7.55
C PHE A 40 2.97 -8.71 -7.69
N PHE A 41 3.54 -8.88 -8.88
CA PHE A 41 4.61 -9.87 -9.09
C PHE A 41 5.88 -9.51 -8.32
N ALA A 42 6.23 -8.22 -8.24
CA ALA A 42 7.35 -7.77 -7.41
C ALA A 42 7.08 -8.05 -5.93
N ASN A 43 5.85 -7.86 -5.44
CA ASN A 43 5.50 -8.15 -4.05
C ASN A 43 5.65 -9.65 -3.76
N VAL A 44 5.01 -10.50 -4.57
CA VAL A 44 5.10 -11.96 -4.45
C VAL A 44 6.56 -12.42 -4.46
N TYR A 45 7.37 -11.91 -5.39
CA TYR A 45 8.79 -12.25 -5.47
C TYR A 45 9.55 -11.89 -4.18
N HIS A 46 9.37 -10.68 -3.64
CA HIS A 46 10.10 -10.23 -2.44
C HIS A 46 9.59 -10.90 -1.15
N ASP A 47 8.30 -11.20 -1.04
CA ASP A 47 7.76 -11.97 0.07
C ASP A 47 8.25 -13.42 0.04
N GLU A 48 8.36 -14.01 -1.16
CA GLU A 48 8.88 -15.36 -1.29
C GLU A 48 10.37 -15.46 -0.90
N MET A 49 11.15 -14.42 -1.22
CA MET A 49 12.52 -14.29 -0.72
C MET A 49 12.57 -14.25 0.82
N LEU A 50 11.62 -13.59 1.49
CA LEU A 50 11.54 -13.58 2.97
C LEU A 50 11.11 -14.93 3.53
N ASN A 51 10.21 -15.64 2.84
CA ASN A 51 9.79 -16.99 3.21
C ASN A 51 10.96 -17.98 3.13
N ASP A 52 11.80 -17.88 2.09
CA ASP A 52 13.00 -18.71 1.93
C ASP A 52 14.00 -18.58 3.08
N LEU A 53 14.07 -17.41 3.73
CA LEU A 53 14.94 -17.23 4.90
C LEU A 53 14.50 -18.08 6.10
N ARG A 54 13.23 -18.49 6.12
CA ARG A 54 12.65 -19.35 7.17
C ARG A 54 12.73 -20.84 6.82
N ARG A 55 12.99 -21.18 5.56
CA ARG A 55 13.13 -22.56 5.08
C ARG A 55 14.53 -23.10 5.30
N GLN A 56 14.64 -24.43 5.28
CA GLN A 56 15.94 -25.10 5.22
C GLN A 56 16.63 -24.78 3.88
N PRO A 57 17.97 -24.76 3.82
CA PRO A 57 18.72 -24.38 2.61
C PRO A 57 18.27 -25.12 1.34
N GLY A 58 18.00 -26.42 1.44
CA GLY A 58 17.59 -27.26 0.31
C GLY A 58 16.14 -27.09 -0.15
N GLU A 59 15.30 -26.39 0.62
CA GLU A 59 13.89 -26.15 0.32
C GLU A 59 13.63 -24.73 -0.22
N ARG A 60 14.69 -23.92 -0.37
CA ARG A 60 14.59 -22.54 -0.87
C ARG A 60 14.25 -22.53 -2.35
N LEU A 61 13.33 -21.64 -2.73
CA LEU A 61 12.91 -21.49 -4.13
C LEU A 61 13.76 -20.45 -4.86
N ILE A 62 13.92 -19.27 -4.28
CA ILE A 62 14.61 -18.11 -4.86
C ILE A 62 16.04 -17.98 -4.33
N ASN A 63 16.23 -18.13 -3.03
CA ASN A 63 17.49 -17.82 -2.34
C ASN A 63 18.44 -19.04 -2.20
N HIS A 64 18.23 -20.12 -2.96
CA HIS A 64 19.02 -21.35 -2.85
C HIS A 64 20.53 -21.13 -3.09
N HIS A 65 20.90 -20.19 -3.95
CA HIS A 65 22.29 -19.83 -4.27
C HIS A 65 22.98 -18.90 -3.25
N LEU A 66 22.24 -18.32 -2.29
CA LEU A 66 22.82 -17.35 -1.36
C LEU A 66 23.45 -18.06 -0.16
N PRO A 67 24.63 -17.59 0.30
CA PRO A 67 25.25 -18.14 1.50
C PRO A 67 24.35 -17.94 2.72
N GLU A 68 24.46 -18.83 3.69
CA GLU A 68 23.82 -18.65 5.00
C GLU A 68 24.40 -17.44 5.73
N ASP A 69 23.53 -16.71 6.42
CA ASP A 69 23.94 -15.62 7.30
C ASP A 69 24.21 -16.22 8.68
N ASP A 70 25.47 -16.20 9.11
CA ASP A 70 25.96 -16.83 10.33
C ASP A 70 26.22 -15.80 11.45
N ASP A 71 25.69 -14.57 11.35
CA ASP A 71 25.90 -13.54 12.38
C ASP A 71 25.46 -14.07 13.77
N PRO A 72 26.40 -14.30 14.71
CA PRO A 72 26.11 -14.92 15.99
C PRO A 72 25.20 -14.04 16.87
N LYS A 73 25.07 -12.73 16.56
CA LYS A 73 24.14 -11.82 17.26
C LYS A 73 22.72 -11.88 16.73
N ALA A 74 22.50 -12.44 15.53
CA ALA A 74 21.22 -12.38 14.84
C ALA A 74 20.19 -13.41 15.34
N GLY A 75 20.66 -14.52 15.93
CA GLY A 75 19.80 -15.62 16.38
C GLY A 75 19.03 -16.23 15.22
N ARG A 76 17.69 -16.27 15.29
CA ARG A 76 16.84 -16.85 14.25
C ARG A 76 16.60 -15.96 13.02
N TYR A 77 17.02 -14.70 13.06
CA TYR A 77 16.77 -13.75 11.98
C TYR A 77 17.95 -13.71 11.02
N LYS A 78 17.67 -13.47 9.73
CA LYS A 78 18.68 -13.41 8.66
C LYS A 78 18.49 -12.15 7.84
N ILE A 79 19.55 -11.63 7.23
CA ILE A 79 19.43 -10.49 6.33
C ILE A 79 18.95 -10.97 4.94
N PRO A 80 17.83 -10.46 4.42
CA PRO A 80 17.45 -10.73 3.03
C PRO A 80 18.45 -10.09 2.07
N ARG A 81 18.86 -10.85 1.05
CA ARG A 81 19.77 -10.40 -0.03
C ARG A 81 19.21 -10.82 -1.38
N GLY A 82 19.56 -10.09 -2.44
CA GLY A 82 19.03 -10.29 -3.80
C GLY A 82 17.90 -9.32 -4.14
N GLY A 83 17.50 -9.26 -5.42
CA GLY A 83 16.42 -8.36 -5.88
C GLY A 83 16.58 -6.91 -5.41
N LEU A 84 15.45 -6.28 -5.04
CA LEU A 84 15.44 -4.93 -4.46
C LEU A 84 15.95 -4.89 -3.00
N PHE A 85 16.11 -6.04 -2.32
CA PHE A 85 16.77 -6.06 -1.01
C PHE A 85 18.23 -5.59 -1.09
N LYS A 86 18.84 -5.50 -2.28
CA LYS A 86 20.14 -4.84 -2.44
C LYS A 86 20.08 -3.35 -2.08
N PHE A 87 18.94 -2.70 -2.28
CA PHE A 87 18.79 -1.25 -2.14
C PHE A 87 17.94 -0.83 -0.95
N VAL A 88 16.90 -1.60 -0.62
CA VAL A 88 15.93 -1.25 0.42
C VAL A 88 15.64 -2.43 1.36
N SER A 89 15.10 -2.15 2.53
CA SER A 89 14.87 -3.16 3.58
C SER A 89 13.50 -3.80 3.48
N PHE A 90 12.53 -3.07 2.94
CA PHE A 90 11.13 -3.49 2.77
C PHE A 90 10.69 -3.27 1.30
N PRO A 91 11.30 -3.96 0.33
CA PRO A 91 10.91 -3.86 -1.08
C PRO A 91 9.51 -4.43 -1.35
N ASN A 92 9.03 -5.35 -0.53
CA ASN A 92 7.66 -5.85 -0.59
C ASN A 92 6.66 -4.71 -0.33
N TYR A 93 6.89 -3.86 0.67
CA TYR A 93 6.01 -2.68 0.90
C TYR A 93 6.07 -1.67 -0.23
N LEU A 94 7.25 -1.44 -0.82
CA LEU A 94 7.35 -0.60 -2.03
C LEU A 94 6.51 -1.20 -3.17
N SER A 95 6.57 -2.52 -3.33
CA SER A 95 5.83 -3.25 -4.36
C SER A 95 4.32 -3.16 -4.14
N GLU A 96 3.85 -3.29 -2.89
CA GLU A 96 2.45 -3.06 -2.51
C GLU A 96 2.01 -1.63 -2.76
N TRP A 97 2.85 -0.62 -2.48
CA TRP A 97 2.52 0.77 -2.77
C TRP A 97 2.34 1.01 -4.27
N ILE A 98 3.21 0.41 -5.10
CA ILE A 98 3.09 0.45 -6.55
C ILE A 98 1.81 -0.27 -6.98
N GLU A 99 1.60 -1.50 -6.52
CA GLU A 99 0.43 -2.33 -6.82
C GLU A 99 -0.88 -1.55 -6.60
N TRP A 100 -1.07 -1.01 -5.39
CA TRP A 100 -2.31 -0.33 -5.03
C TRP A 100 -2.45 1.05 -5.66
N SER A 101 -1.35 1.77 -5.91
CA SER A 101 -1.40 3.06 -6.62
C SER A 101 -1.85 2.89 -8.06
N PHE A 102 -1.34 1.87 -8.75
CA PHE A 102 -1.72 1.57 -10.12
C PHE A 102 -3.10 0.89 -10.21
N TYR A 103 -3.50 0.11 -9.21
CA TYR A 103 -4.89 -0.32 -9.03
C TYR A 103 -5.83 0.89 -8.92
N ALA A 104 -5.50 1.87 -8.07
CA ALA A 104 -6.31 3.08 -7.91
C ALA A 104 -6.39 3.89 -9.20
N LEU A 105 -5.30 3.97 -9.97
CA LEU A 105 -5.27 4.60 -11.29
C LEU A 105 -6.18 3.88 -12.32
N ALA A 106 -6.19 2.54 -12.31
CA ALA A 106 -7.07 1.74 -13.17
C ALA A 106 -8.54 1.86 -12.75
N ALA A 107 -8.82 1.86 -11.45
CA ALA A 107 -10.16 1.95 -10.88
C ALA A 107 -10.78 3.34 -11.10
N THR A 108 -9.99 4.40 -10.93
CA THR A 108 -10.41 5.76 -11.23
C THR A 108 -9.23 6.67 -11.57
N SER A 109 -9.22 7.19 -12.80
CA SER A 109 -8.21 8.18 -13.18
C SER A 109 -8.38 9.52 -12.46
N ASN A 110 -9.57 9.80 -11.89
CA ASN A 110 -9.81 10.99 -11.08
C ASN A 110 -9.88 10.59 -9.59
N PRO A 111 -8.94 11.06 -8.75
CA PRO A 111 -8.95 10.71 -7.35
C PRO A 111 -10.12 11.33 -6.57
N LEU A 112 -10.83 12.32 -7.14
CA LEU A 112 -11.85 13.08 -6.42
C LEU A 112 -13.27 12.76 -6.92
N ILE A 113 -14.14 12.46 -5.96
CA ILE A 113 -15.57 12.30 -6.15
C ILE A 113 -16.26 13.62 -5.76
N PRO A 114 -16.97 14.30 -6.68
CA PRO A 114 -17.74 15.48 -6.33
C PRO A 114 -18.93 15.09 -5.45
N LEU A 115 -19.13 15.84 -4.37
CA LEU A 115 -20.29 15.69 -3.51
C LEU A 115 -21.36 16.74 -3.85
N PRO A 116 -22.65 16.35 -3.88
CA PRO A 116 -23.71 17.34 -3.96
C PRO A 116 -23.66 18.22 -2.70
N PRO A 117 -24.04 19.51 -2.80
CA PRO A 117 -24.29 20.32 -1.62
C PRO A 117 -25.23 19.60 -0.67
N ILE A 118 -24.93 19.63 0.62
CA ILE A 118 -25.75 19.00 1.65
C ILE A 118 -27.24 19.44 1.63
N SER A 119 -27.54 20.63 1.10
CA SER A 119 -28.90 21.13 0.91
C SER A 119 -29.69 20.31 -0.13
N GLN A 120 -28.99 19.67 -1.07
CA GLN A 120 -29.54 18.76 -2.07
C GLN A 120 -29.59 17.32 -1.57
N LEU A 121 -28.84 16.98 -0.51
CA LEU A 121 -29.05 15.77 0.26
C LEU A 121 -30.42 15.92 0.95
N ARG A 122 -31.51 15.59 0.23
CA ARG A 122 -32.88 15.56 0.78
C ARG A 122 -32.88 14.59 1.94
N LEU A 123 -32.66 15.13 3.14
CA LEU A 123 -32.68 14.36 4.35
C LEU A 123 -34.13 13.90 4.57
N GLN A 124 -34.45 12.68 4.17
CA GLN A 124 -35.66 11.98 4.62
C GLN A 124 -35.72 11.89 6.16
N ALA A 125 -34.62 12.17 6.86
CA ALA A 125 -34.50 12.15 8.31
C ALA A 125 -35.00 13.42 9.04
N GLY A 126 -35.68 14.37 8.37
CA GLY A 126 -36.45 15.42 9.05
C GLY A 126 -35.66 16.46 9.86
N LEU A 127 -34.33 16.50 9.77
CA LEU A 127 -33.49 17.45 10.51
C LEU A 127 -33.64 18.89 9.96
N ARG A 128 -34.67 19.60 10.41
CA ARG A 128 -34.95 21.00 10.08
C ARG A 128 -34.38 21.92 11.16
N GLY A 129 -33.06 22.15 11.16
CA GLY A 129 -32.39 23.03 12.13
C GLY A 129 -31.40 24.01 11.50
N SER A 130 -31.35 25.24 12.00
CA SER A 130 -30.36 26.26 11.60
C SER A 130 -28.91 25.77 11.82
N LEU A 131 -28.70 25.01 12.91
CA LEU A 131 -27.41 24.39 13.24
C LEU A 131 -26.92 23.40 12.17
N VAL A 132 -27.84 22.60 11.58
CA VAL A 132 -27.50 21.67 10.49
C VAL A 132 -27.04 22.43 9.27
N LYS A 133 -27.69 23.56 8.91
CA LYS A 133 -27.25 24.40 7.79
C LYS A 133 -25.87 25.00 8.01
N VAL A 134 -25.53 25.40 9.25
CA VAL A 134 -24.22 25.97 9.59
C VAL A 134 -23.14 24.90 9.54
N ILE A 135 -23.33 23.78 10.24
CA ILE A 135 -22.37 22.66 10.22
C ILE A 135 -22.14 22.21 8.79
N ALA A 136 -23.21 22.10 8.01
CA ALA A 136 -23.12 21.61 6.66
C ALA A 136 -22.54 22.62 5.65
N LYS A 137 -22.59 23.93 5.93
CA LYS A 137 -21.85 24.92 5.14
C LYS A 137 -20.36 24.95 5.51
N THR A 138 -20.04 24.73 6.78
CA THR A 138 -18.68 24.90 7.31
C THR A 138 -17.83 23.62 7.19
N TRP A 139 -18.44 22.43 7.28
CA TRP A 139 -17.72 21.15 7.40
C TRP A 139 -18.03 20.14 6.29
N TRP A 140 -18.93 20.45 5.35
CA TRP A 140 -19.22 19.56 4.22
C TRP A 140 -18.18 19.75 3.11
N PRO A 141 -17.38 18.72 2.79
CA PRO A 141 -16.42 18.84 1.71
C PRO A 141 -17.14 18.81 0.35
N SER A 142 -16.69 19.61 -0.60
CA SER A 142 -17.20 19.55 -1.98
C SER A 142 -16.71 18.32 -2.75
N TYR A 143 -15.64 17.67 -2.25
CA TYR A 143 -15.03 16.51 -2.86
C TYR A 143 -14.60 15.49 -1.80
N LEU A 144 -14.78 14.20 -2.09
CA LEU A 144 -14.16 13.12 -1.33
C LEU A 144 -13.04 12.49 -2.14
N LEU A 145 -12.04 11.97 -1.44
CA LEU A 145 -11.06 11.09 -2.07
C LEU A 145 -11.73 9.76 -2.39
N HIS A 146 -11.50 9.24 -3.58
CA HIS A 146 -12.05 7.96 -4.00
C HIS A 146 -11.52 6.84 -3.09
N PRO A 147 -12.35 5.87 -2.68
CA PRO A 147 -11.94 4.79 -1.78
C PRO A 147 -10.65 4.06 -2.17
N ALA A 148 -10.42 3.83 -3.47
CA ALA A 148 -9.18 3.22 -3.96
C ALA A 148 -7.92 4.06 -3.60
N TRP A 149 -7.98 5.39 -3.73
CA TRP A 149 -6.88 6.28 -3.33
C TRP A 149 -6.80 6.46 -1.81
N MET A 150 -7.93 6.43 -1.09
CA MET A 150 -7.92 6.38 0.37
C MET A 150 -7.19 5.14 0.88
N PHE A 151 -7.39 4.00 0.22
CA PHE A 151 -6.71 2.76 0.58
C PHE A 151 -5.19 2.87 0.38
N VAL A 152 -4.72 3.42 -0.73
CA VAL A 152 -3.29 3.69 -0.96
C VAL A 152 -2.69 4.53 0.18
N LEU A 153 -3.37 5.60 0.60
CA LEU A 153 -2.91 6.42 1.71
C LEU A 153 -2.90 5.66 3.04
N ALA A 154 -3.90 4.82 3.29
CA ALA A 154 -3.96 3.98 4.49
C ALA A 154 -2.82 2.94 4.54
N GLU A 155 -2.50 2.32 3.40
CA GLU A 155 -1.39 1.38 3.24
C GLU A 155 -0.05 2.10 3.53
N ILE A 156 0.21 3.22 2.88
CA ILE A 156 1.45 4.00 3.11
C ILE A 156 1.54 4.45 4.57
N ALA A 157 0.46 5.01 5.13
CA ALA A 157 0.44 5.51 6.50
C ALA A 157 0.66 4.40 7.55
N SER A 158 0.19 3.19 7.28
CA SER A 158 0.35 2.05 8.21
C SER A 158 1.71 1.34 8.04
N MET A 159 2.19 1.20 6.80
CA MET A 159 3.43 0.48 6.48
C MET A 159 4.69 1.31 6.71
N LEU A 160 4.68 2.59 6.37
CA LEU A 160 5.89 3.43 6.44
C LEU A 160 6.48 3.48 7.85
N PRO A 161 5.70 3.73 8.93
CA PRO A 161 6.26 3.71 10.28
C PRO A 161 6.83 2.35 10.66
N ARG A 162 6.22 1.25 10.17
CA ARG A 162 6.69 -0.12 10.40
C ARG A 162 8.01 -0.37 9.67
N ALA A 163 8.14 0.06 8.42
CA ALA A 163 9.37 -0.06 7.66
C ALA A 163 10.52 0.73 8.30
N LEU A 164 10.26 1.95 8.75
CA LEU A 164 11.29 2.78 9.41
C LEU A 164 11.76 2.15 10.71
N ARG A 165 10.84 1.64 11.55
CA ARG A 165 11.22 0.91 12.77
C ARG A 165 11.97 -0.39 12.46
N GLY A 166 11.50 -1.15 11.48
CA GLY A 166 12.16 -2.39 11.08
C GLY A 166 13.55 -2.15 10.49
N HIS A 167 13.74 -1.08 9.72
CA HIS A 167 15.02 -0.69 9.15
C HIS A 167 16.04 -0.32 10.24
N ARG A 168 15.60 0.45 11.25
CA ARG A 168 16.42 0.74 12.44
C ARG A 168 16.78 -0.53 13.20
N TRP A 169 15.80 -1.40 13.42
CA TRP A 169 16.04 -2.68 14.07
C TRP A 169 17.07 -3.53 13.33
N TYR A 170 17.03 -3.59 11.99
CA TYR A 170 18.05 -4.30 11.21
C TYR A 170 19.46 -3.73 11.41
N LYS A 171 19.61 -2.41 11.43
CA LYS A 171 20.90 -1.73 11.66
C LYS A 171 21.46 -1.98 13.06
N GLU A 172 20.58 -2.08 14.06
CA GLU A 172 20.97 -2.35 15.45
C GLU A 172 21.28 -3.83 15.68
N LYS A 173 20.51 -4.72 15.01
CA LYS A 173 20.57 -6.16 15.21
C LYS A 173 21.77 -6.81 14.52
N PHE A 174 22.08 -6.39 13.30
CA PHE A 174 23.09 -7.04 12.47
C PHE A 174 24.31 -6.15 12.28
N SER A 175 25.47 -6.70 12.62
CA SER A 175 26.75 -5.96 12.51
C SER A 175 27.18 -5.77 11.05
N ASN A 176 26.83 -6.74 10.20
CA ASN A 176 27.12 -6.79 8.77
C ASN A 176 25.98 -6.20 7.90
N TYR A 177 25.04 -5.45 8.48
CA TYR A 177 23.94 -4.86 7.70
C TYR A 177 24.44 -3.83 6.67
N PRO A 178 23.98 -3.88 5.40
CA PRO A 178 24.41 -2.91 4.39
C PRO A 178 24.03 -1.46 4.76
N LYS A 179 25.05 -0.61 4.97
CA LYS A 179 24.87 0.77 5.47
C LYS A 179 24.13 1.68 4.48
N GLU A 180 24.35 1.47 3.19
CA GLU A 180 23.73 2.25 2.11
C GLU A 180 22.25 1.90 1.86
N ARG A 181 21.80 0.75 2.36
CA ARG A 181 20.42 0.29 2.19
C ARG A 181 19.47 1.27 2.86
N LYS A 182 18.39 1.60 2.17
CA LYS A 182 17.31 2.46 2.66
C LYS A 182 16.14 1.63 3.22
N ALA A 183 15.11 2.26 3.76
CA ALA A 183 13.98 1.56 4.35
C ALA A 183 13.04 0.98 3.26
N VAL A 184 12.54 1.81 2.35
CA VAL A 184 11.50 1.46 1.37
C VAL A 184 11.77 2.01 -0.04
N ILE A 185 12.21 3.26 -0.20
CA ILE A 185 12.41 3.91 -1.51
C ILE A 185 13.92 3.95 -1.83
N PRO A 186 14.37 3.29 -2.92
CA PRO A 186 15.77 3.25 -3.30
C PRO A 186 16.37 4.66 -3.44
N GLY A 187 17.52 4.90 -2.82
CA GLY A 187 18.22 6.18 -2.87
C GLY A 187 17.61 7.32 -2.04
N LEU A 188 16.40 7.16 -1.51
CA LEU A 188 15.69 8.23 -0.79
C LEU A 188 15.40 7.86 0.67
N LEU A 189 14.58 6.84 0.91
CA LEU A 189 13.94 6.59 2.21
C LEU A 189 14.07 5.15 2.66
#